data_AF-A0A965KI89-F1
#
_entry.id   AF-A0A965KI89-F1
#
_cell.length_a   1.000
_cell.length_b   1.000
_cell.length_c   1.000
_cell.angle_alpha   90.00
_cell.angle_beta   90.00
_cell.angle_gamma   90.00
#
_symmetry.space_group_name_H-M   'P 1'
#
loop_
_entity.id
_entity.type
_entity.pdbx_description
1 polymer ?
#
loop_
_entity_poly.entity_id
_entity_poly.type
_entity_poly.pdbx_seq_one_letter_code
_entity_poly.pdbx_strand_id
1 'polypeptide(L)'
;MKMNRYLFITTYSFLLLTHVSVYTEEKKQIRLENAMLSVADANGMFDGKNILNILRVRKNIADLLTGVKSIGGIMLTTFVNNIKLSLYCQRPETVCGATFVVISKEHPNLTSFITSDQSAKVQQFLQKNIDKTVRQRLQGQRTYDAVFTGSYATHPITKEALPIYISDYALESYDLRTLHVRMGIPAHNPRDFAFAKHNNLPIKLVINAPDHLMVNGQKITIQTAQIDASGALVEPYLKEYKECFLLNSGQFTNLGIQEAHEKIIKYIEEQNMGFLCEDLLQYEYDGQMHSIRSLAHIQEYLEEHKHEIGPDTFAQKMGALQDILFYAQHDFLCLVDNFLHHVHSQKKLMSELITESCQKRNTPNSYMLRWSSYPDDIKENEIFEQDITSIKMLYAFCSDLVNFLTDLAHSCPHALASIKKQ
;
A
#
# COMPACT_ATOMS: atom_id res chain seq x y z
N MET A 1 37.23 -6.96 1.61
CA MET A 1 37.17 -7.94 2.72
C MET A 1 35.80 -8.59 2.71
N LYS A 2 35.73 -9.86 2.26
CA LYS A 2 34.52 -10.68 2.33
C LYS A 2 34.29 -11.08 3.79
N MET A 3 33.18 -10.67 4.40
CA MET A 3 32.72 -11.21 5.68
C MET A 3 31.39 -11.93 5.47
N ASN A 4 31.32 -13.15 6.00
CA ASN A 4 30.28 -14.15 5.85
C ASN A 4 28.86 -13.60 6.05
N ARG A 5 28.05 -13.57 4.98
CA ARG A 5 26.59 -13.29 5.02
C ARG A 5 25.72 -14.55 5.11
N TYR A 6 26.32 -15.75 5.18
CA TYR A 6 25.59 -17.02 5.09
C TYR A 6 25.14 -17.62 6.43
N LEU A 7 25.30 -16.92 7.56
CA LEU A 7 24.95 -17.47 8.89
C LEU A 7 23.62 -16.95 9.48
N PHE A 8 22.87 -16.10 8.79
CA PHE A 8 21.66 -15.46 9.34
C PHE A 8 20.33 -16.13 8.95
N ILE A 9 20.35 -17.18 8.12
CA ILE A 9 19.13 -17.75 7.53
C ILE A 9 18.47 -18.82 8.43
N THR A 10 19.18 -19.42 9.39
CA THR A 10 18.65 -20.56 10.17
C THR A 10 18.05 -20.21 11.53
N THR A 11 18.11 -18.96 11.99
CA THR A 11 17.55 -18.54 13.29
C THR A 11 16.19 -17.85 13.20
N TYR A 12 15.73 -17.45 12.01
CA TYR A 12 14.50 -16.67 11.85
C TYR A 12 13.19 -17.46 11.96
N SER A 13 13.22 -18.79 11.84
CA SER A 13 12.01 -19.62 11.94
C SER A 13 11.54 -19.89 13.39
N PHE A 14 12.37 -19.57 14.40
CA PHE A 14 12.03 -19.79 15.82
C PHE A 14 11.73 -18.49 16.61
N LEU A 15 11.99 -17.33 16.01
CA LEU A 15 11.80 -16.00 16.64
C LEU A 15 10.44 -15.35 16.35
N LEU A 16 9.62 -15.94 15.46
CA LEU A 16 8.28 -15.45 15.11
C LEU A 16 7.24 -15.60 16.23
N LEU A 17 7.56 -16.32 17.31
CA LEU A 17 6.67 -16.51 18.47
C LEU A 17 7.12 -15.82 19.76
N THR A 18 8.31 -15.18 19.80
CA THR A 18 8.88 -14.64 21.04
C THR A 18 9.20 -13.14 21.04
N HIS A 19 8.99 -12.41 19.93
CA HIS A 19 9.14 -10.95 19.89
C HIS A 19 7.86 -10.24 19.44
N VAL A 20 6.81 -10.38 20.25
CA VAL A 20 5.58 -9.55 20.19
C VAL A 20 5.64 -8.37 21.19
N SER A 21 6.76 -8.15 21.86
CA SER A 21 6.92 -7.06 22.84
C SER A 21 8.06 -6.13 22.45
N VAL A 22 7.83 -5.24 21.48
CA VAL A 22 8.73 -4.12 21.18
C VAL A 22 7.90 -2.93 20.69
N TYR A 23 7.63 -2.01 21.62
CA TYR A 23 7.37 -0.56 21.46
C TYR A 23 6.13 -0.07 20.68
N THR A 24 4.98 -0.27 21.30
CA THR A 24 4.05 0.84 21.61
C THR A 24 3.90 0.85 23.13
N GLU A 25 3.67 1.99 23.79
CA GLU A 25 3.13 1.94 25.16
C GLU A 25 1.86 1.10 25.10
N GLU A 26 1.93 -0.18 25.49
CA GLU A 26 0.75 -1.06 25.49
C GLU A 26 -0.18 -0.53 26.58
N LYS A 27 -1.06 0.38 26.18
CA LYS A 27 -2.22 0.74 26.98
C LYS A 27 -2.93 -0.58 27.33
N LYS A 28 -3.22 -0.75 28.62
CA LYS A 28 -3.87 -1.94 29.19
C LYS A 28 -4.96 -2.47 28.25
N GLN A 29 -4.89 -3.76 27.92
CA GLN A 29 -5.88 -4.44 27.08
C GLN A 29 -7.26 -4.33 27.73
N ILE A 30 -8.27 -3.93 26.96
CA ILE A 30 -9.66 -3.82 27.42
C ILE A 30 -10.46 -4.95 26.79
N ARG A 31 -11.30 -5.58 27.61
CA ARG A 31 -12.26 -6.58 27.13
C ARG A 31 -13.56 -5.89 26.73
N LEU A 32 -14.00 -6.12 25.51
CA LEU A 32 -15.31 -5.73 25.00
C LEU A 32 -16.35 -6.77 25.47
N GLU A 33 -17.51 -6.28 25.88
CA GLU A 33 -18.59 -7.03 26.51
C GLU A 33 -19.85 -7.09 25.63
N ASN A 34 -19.80 -6.52 24.42
CA ASN A 34 -20.91 -6.56 23.47
C ASN A 34 -21.40 -8.02 23.24
N ALA A 35 -22.71 -8.23 23.44
CA ALA A 35 -23.34 -9.53 23.32
C ALA A 35 -23.25 -10.09 21.89
N MET A 36 -23.32 -9.24 20.86
CA MET A 36 -23.17 -9.66 19.46
C MET A 36 -21.74 -10.13 19.16
N LEU A 37 -20.72 -9.55 19.77
CA LEU A 37 -19.33 -10.04 19.64
C LEU A 37 -19.18 -11.45 20.21
N SER A 38 -19.75 -11.69 21.38
CA SER A 38 -19.72 -13.02 22.02
C SER A 38 -20.42 -14.08 21.17
N VAL A 39 -21.56 -13.74 20.56
CA VAL A 39 -22.29 -14.61 19.63
C VAL A 39 -21.50 -14.82 18.33
N ALA A 40 -20.86 -13.77 17.81
CA ALA A 40 -20.05 -13.84 16.60
C ALA A 40 -18.78 -14.69 16.77
N ASP A 41 -18.07 -14.57 17.90
CA ASP A 41 -16.90 -15.41 18.25
C ASP A 41 -17.32 -16.88 18.44
N ALA A 42 -18.42 -17.13 19.18
CA ALA A 42 -18.92 -18.48 19.41
C ALA A 42 -19.38 -19.20 18.12
N ASN A 43 -19.94 -18.45 17.15
CA ASN A 43 -20.39 -18.98 15.86
C ASN A 43 -19.31 -19.00 14.77
N GLY A 44 -18.06 -18.65 15.10
CA GLY A 44 -16.95 -18.70 14.15
C GLY A 44 -16.96 -17.61 13.08
N MET A 45 -17.70 -16.52 13.30
CA MET A 45 -17.73 -15.34 12.40
C MET A 45 -16.38 -14.61 12.41
N PHE A 46 -15.66 -14.68 13.53
CA PHE A 46 -14.24 -14.35 13.64
C PHE A 46 -13.44 -15.67 13.70
N ASP A 47 -13.22 -16.34 12.58
CA ASP A 47 -12.32 -17.49 12.56
C ASP A 47 -10.86 -17.07 12.87
N GLY A 48 -9.98 -18.03 13.14
CA GLY A 48 -8.56 -17.75 13.44
C GLY A 48 -7.85 -16.97 12.34
N LYS A 49 -8.29 -17.08 11.09
CA LYS A 49 -7.73 -16.35 9.95
C LYS A 49 -8.13 -14.87 9.98
N ASN A 50 -9.38 -14.57 10.32
CA ASN A 50 -9.90 -13.21 10.47
C ASN A 50 -9.21 -12.47 11.62
N ILE A 51 -9.02 -13.12 12.78
CA ILE A 51 -8.26 -12.54 13.89
C ILE A 51 -6.78 -12.34 13.53
N LEU A 52 -6.16 -13.29 12.83
CA LEU A 52 -4.78 -13.11 12.37
C LEU A 52 -4.65 -11.92 11.41
N ASN A 53 -5.62 -11.72 10.51
CA ASN A 53 -5.68 -10.55 9.64
C ASN A 53 -5.82 -9.25 10.45
N ILE A 54 -6.70 -9.21 11.45
CA ILE A 54 -6.84 -8.06 12.37
C ILE A 54 -5.49 -7.75 13.05
N LEU A 55 -4.82 -8.76 13.59
CA LEU A 55 -3.52 -8.59 14.26
C LEU A 55 -2.41 -8.12 13.31
N ARG A 56 -2.41 -8.58 12.05
CA ARG A 56 -1.49 -8.11 11.01
C ARG A 56 -1.74 -6.64 10.66
N VAL A 57 -3.01 -6.26 10.46
CA VAL A 57 -3.40 -4.87 10.17
C VAL A 57 -2.99 -3.96 11.32
N ARG A 58 -3.30 -4.35 12.55
CA ARG A 58 -2.87 -3.66 13.77
C ARG A 58 -1.35 -3.43 13.79
N LYS A 59 -0.57 -4.49 13.55
CA LYS A 59 0.90 -4.39 13.51
C LYS A 59 1.36 -3.43 12.41
N ASN A 60 0.81 -3.56 11.20
CA ASN A 60 1.17 -2.69 10.08
C ASN A 60 0.92 -1.20 10.38
N ILE A 61 -0.20 -0.87 11.02
CA ILE A 61 -0.51 0.51 11.42
C ILE A 61 0.46 0.99 12.52
N ALA A 62 0.76 0.15 13.52
CA ALA A 62 1.70 0.50 14.59
C ALA A 62 3.13 0.73 14.04
N ASP A 63 3.58 -0.13 13.13
CA ASP A 63 4.88 -0.02 12.49
C ASP A 63 4.94 1.24 11.59
N LEU A 64 3.83 1.58 10.92
CA LEU A 64 3.67 2.83 10.15
C LEU A 64 3.83 4.06 11.05
N LEU A 65 3.15 4.08 12.20
CA LEU A 65 3.19 5.23 13.12
C LEU A 65 4.58 5.48 13.71
N THR A 66 5.32 4.41 13.98
CA THR A 66 6.65 4.45 14.58
C THR A 66 7.77 4.57 13.54
N GLY A 67 7.43 4.49 12.25
CA GLY A 67 8.40 4.57 11.15
C GLY A 67 9.35 3.38 11.11
N VAL A 68 8.93 2.21 11.62
CA VAL A 68 9.67 0.95 11.53
C VAL A 68 9.06 -0.02 10.52
N LYS A 69 7.93 0.36 9.89
CA LYS A 69 7.32 -0.41 8.81
C LYS A 69 8.31 -0.52 7.67
N SER A 70 8.90 -1.69 7.51
CA SER A 70 9.68 -1.98 6.32
C SER A 70 8.74 -2.26 5.15
N ILE A 71 9.04 -1.63 4.01
CA ILE A 71 8.51 -2.02 2.72
C ILE A 71 9.67 -2.59 1.92
N GLY A 72 9.47 -3.83 1.46
CA GLY A 72 10.36 -4.51 0.54
C GLY A 72 9.85 -4.41 -0.89
N GLY A 73 10.78 -4.38 -1.83
CA GLY A 73 10.50 -4.46 -3.26
C GLY A 73 11.81 -4.52 -4.03
N ILE A 74 11.73 -4.44 -5.36
CA ILE A 74 12.92 -4.34 -6.20
C ILE A 74 12.99 -2.97 -6.86
N MET A 75 14.19 -2.40 -6.83
CA MET A 75 14.55 -1.27 -7.66
C MET A 75 15.19 -1.79 -8.92
N LEU A 76 14.61 -1.45 -10.06
CA LEU A 76 15.07 -1.82 -11.38
C LEU A 76 15.63 -0.59 -12.09
N THR A 77 16.65 -0.83 -12.92
CA THR A 77 17.23 0.19 -13.79
C THR A 77 16.90 -0.12 -15.24
N THR A 78 16.33 0.86 -15.94
CA THR A 78 16.20 0.86 -17.39
C THR A 78 16.76 2.16 -17.98
N PHE A 79 16.80 2.24 -19.30
CA PHE A 79 17.30 3.39 -20.03
C PHE A 79 16.30 3.82 -21.09
N VAL A 80 16.11 5.13 -21.21
CA VAL A 80 15.31 5.79 -22.24
C VAL A 80 16.18 6.87 -22.83
N ASN A 81 16.49 6.82 -24.13
CA ASN A 81 17.36 7.81 -24.78
C ASN A 81 18.72 8.01 -24.04
N ASN A 82 19.35 6.91 -23.59
CA ASN A 82 20.56 6.89 -22.76
C ASN A 82 20.43 7.54 -21.36
N ILE A 83 19.22 7.92 -20.96
CA ILE A 83 18.94 8.44 -19.62
C ILE A 83 18.47 7.28 -18.75
N LYS A 84 19.12 7.14 -17.61
CA LYS A 84 18.75 6.17 -16.59
C LYS A 84 17.37 6.49 -16.04
N LEU A 85 16.49 5.51 -16.03
CA LEU A 85 15.18 5.55 -15.41
C LEU A 85 15.10 4.43 -14.36
N SER A 86 14.83 4.81 -13.12
CA SER A 86 14.64 3.86 -12.02
C SER A 86 13.16 3.48 -11.93
N LEU A 87 12.87 2.19 -11.86
CA LEU A 87 11.52 1.64 -11.74
C LEU A 87 11.42 0.87 -10.42
N TYR A 88 10.35 1.06 -9.67
CA TYR A 88 10.10 0.30 -8.45
C TYR A 88 9.00 -0.74 -8.67
N CYS A 89 9.18 -1.94 -8.10
CA CYS A 89 8.18 -2.98 -8.06
C CYS A 89 8.13 -3.61 -6.66
N GLN A 90 7.05 -3.37 -5.93
CA GLN A 90 6.84 -3.92 -4.59
C GLN A 90 6.72 -5.45 -4.58
N ARG A 91 6.29 -6.04 -5.70
CA ARG A 91 6.02 -7.48 -5.87
C ARG A 91 6.90 -8.06 -6.96
N PRO A 92 8.17 -8.40 -6.67
CA PRO A 92 9.13 -8.94 -7.64
C PRO A 92 8.57 -10.05 -8.51
N GLU A 93 7.76 -10.95 -7.93
CA GLU A 93 7.15 -12.07 -8.63
C GLU A 93 6.16 -11.66 -9.74
N THR A 94 5.62 -10.44 -9.69
CA THR A 94 4.66 -9.93 -10.68
C THR A 94 5.33 -9.10 -11.79
N VAL A 95 6.64 -8.85 -11.68
CA VAL A 95 7.31 -7.82 -12.49
C VAL A 95 7.23 -8.07 -14.00
N CYS A 96 7.20 -9.33 -14.44
CA CYS A 96 7.08 -9.71 -15.85
C CYS A 96 5.70 -9.37 -16.45
N GLY A 97 4.73 -9.00 -15.61
CA GLY A 97 3.40 -8.54 -15.99
C GLY A 97 3.34 -7.04 -16.27
N ALA A 98 4.47 -6.34 -16.22
CA ALA A 98 4.50 -4.91 -16.52
C ALA A 98 4.27 -4.64 -18.02
N THR A 99 3.39 -3.68 -18.32
CA THR A 99 2.99 -3.38 -19.70
C THR A 99 3.14 -1.90 -20.10
N PHE A 100 3.42 -1.01 -19.15
CA PHE A 100 3.68 0.42 -19.42
C PHE A 100 4.47 1.05 -18.27
N VAL A 101 4.97 2.25 -18.52
CA VAL A 101 5.56 3.13 -17.50
C VAL A 101 4.79 4.44 -17.49
N VAL A 102 4.50 4.96 -16.30
CA VAL A 102 3.86 6.27 -16.11
C VAL A 102 4.82 7.19 -15.39
N ILE A 103 5.00 8.39 -15.90
CA ILE A 103 5.89 9.41 -15.36
C ILE A 103 5.07 10.63 -14.92
N SER A 104 5.38 11.19 -13.76
CA SER A 104 4.72 12.40 -13.27
C SER A 104 5.20 13.64 -14.03
N LYS A 105 4.34 14.67 -14.11
CA LYS A 105 4.70 15.94 -14.75
C LYS A 105 5.82 16.71 -14.02
N GLU A 106 6.10 16.37 -12.77
CA GLU A 106 7.20 16.93 -11.96
C GLU A 106 8.54 16.20 -12.15
N HIS A 107 8.60 15.16 -13.00
CA HIS A 107 9.84 14.41 -13.19
C HIS A 107 10.97 15.34 -13.69
N PRO A 108 12.15 15.40 -13.04
CA PRO A 108 13.22 16.33 -13.40
C PRO A 108 13.66 16.25 -14.87
N ASN A 109 13.71 15.03 -15.41
CA ASN A 109 14.08 14.76 -16.81
C ASN A 109 12.87 14.57 -17.76
N LEU A 110 11.66 15.03 -17.40
CA LEU A 110 10.44 14.79 -18.16
C LEU A 110 10.60 15.08 -19.67
N THR A 111 11.18 16.23 -20.00
CA THR A 111 11.38 16.70 -21.38
C THR A 111 12.22 15.74 -22.21
N SER A 112 13.12 14.99 -21.58
CA SER A 112 14.02 14.07 -22.29
C SER A 112 13.35 12.76 -22.68
N PHE A 113 12.15 12.48 -22.16
CA PHE A 113 11.34 11.32 -22.51
C PHE A 113 10.28 11.64 -23.57
N ILE A 114 10.19 12.89 -24.04
CA ILE A 114 9.20 13.35 -25.01
C ILE A 114 9.85 13.42 -26.39
N THR A 115 9.27 12.73 -27.38
CA THR A 115 9.72 12.86 -28.77
C THR A 115 9.21 14.16 -29.39
N SER A 116 9.88 14.63 -30.44
CA SER A 116 9.48 15.83 -31.20
C SER A 116 8.01 15.78 -31.63
N ASP A 117 7.57 14.60 -32.09
CA ASP A 117 6.24 14.39 -32.67
C ASP A 117 5.13 14.43 -31.62
N GLN A 118 5.45 14.15 -30.35
CA GLN A 118 4.49 14.21 -29.24
C GLN A 118 4.53 15.55 -28.49
N SER A 119 5.54 16.38 -28.73
CA SER A 119 5.77 17.63 -27.99
C SER A 119 4.51 18.51 -27.90
N ALA A 120 3.82 18.76 -29.02
CA ALA A 120 2.61 19.59 -29.04
C ALA A 120 1.46 19.00 -28.19
N LYS A 121 1.23 17.68 -28.28
CA LYS A 121 0.18 16.99 -27.50
C LYS A 121 0.51 16.97 -26.02
N VAL A 122 1.78 16.73 -25.67
CA VAL A 122 2.23 16.75 -24.28
C VAL A 122 2.13 18.15 -23.70
N GLN A 123 2.54 19.19 -24.44
CA GLN A 123 2.37 20.57 -23.99
C GLN A 123 0.91 20.94 -23.74
N GLN A 124 0.00 20.54 -24.64
CA GLN A 124 -1.44 20.74 -24.44
C GLN A 124 -1.97 20.00 -23.21
N PHE A 125 -1.53 18.76 -22.99
CA PHE A 125 -1.90 17.98 -21.81
C PHE A 125 -1.38 18.64 -20.52
N LEU A 126 -0.13 19.08 -20.51
CA LEU A 126 0.47 19.78 -19.37
C LEU A 126 -0.30 21.06 -19.08
N GLN A 127 -0.60 21.89 -20.09
CA GLN A 127 -1.37 23.13 -19.96
C GLN A 127 -2.76 22.91 -19.36
N LYS A 128 -3.49 21.90 -19.83
CA LYS A 128 -4.82 21.54 -19.30
C LYS A 128 -4.76 21.12 -17.82
N ASN A 129 -3.61 20.64 -17.36
CA ASN A 129 -3.39 20.17 -16.00
C ASN A 129 -2.46 21.08 -15.18
N ILE A 130 -2.21 22.33 -15.62
CA ILE A 130 -1.39 23.31 -14.87
C ILE A 130 -2.06 23.67 -13.54
N ASP A 131 -3.39 23.81 -13.52
CA ASP A 131 -4.13 24.42 -12.41
C ASP A 131 -4.41 23.48 -11.23
N LYS A 132 -4.03 22.20 -11.30
CA LYS A 132 -4.19 21.27 -10.17
C LYS A 132 -2.88 21.12 -9.42
N THR A 133 -2.86 21.61 -8.18
CA THR A 133 -1.77 21.31 -7.23
C THR A 133 -1.67 19.80 -6.98
N VAL A 134 -0.51 19.30 -6.52
CA VAL A 134 -0.36 17.90 -6.04
C VAL A 134 -1.55 17.53 -5.14
N ARG A 135 -1.85 18.39 -4.16
CA ARG A 135 -3.01 18.28 -3.26
C ARG A 135 -4.36 18.19 -3.96
N GLN A 136 -4.67 19.04 -4.93
CA GLN A 136 -5.95 19.01 -5.66
C GLN A 136 -6.12 17.80 -6.58
N ARG A 137 -5.02 17.27 -7.13
CA ARG A 137 -5.04 16.02 -7.93
C ARG A 137 -5.36 14.82 -7.06
N LEU A 138 -4.91 14.89 -5.84
CA LEU A 138 -4.93 13.81 -4.88
C LEU A 138 -6.22 13.78 -4.03
N GLN A 139 -6.86 14.94 -3.81
CA GLN A 139 -8.19 15.10 -3.19
C GLN A 139 -9.37 15.05 -4.20
N GLY A 140 -9.10 15.21 -5.49
CA GLY A 140 -10.13 15.23 -6.54
C GLY A 140 -10.51 13.84 -7.04
N GLN A 141 -11.55 13.77 -7.89
CA GLN A 141 -11.87 12.55 -8.63
C GLN A 141 -10.65 12.17 -9.49
N ARG A 142 -9.98 11.07 -9.12
CA ARG A 142 -8.75 10.61 -9.78
C ARG A 142 -9.02 10.42 -11.28
N THR A 143 -8.33 11.18 -12.11
CA THR A 143 -8.44 11.05 -13.57
C THR A 143 -7.32 10.15 -14.07
N TYR A 144 -7.68 9.07 -14.75
CA TYR A 144 -6.72 8.20 -15.43
C TYR A 144 -6.26 8.75 -16.79
N ASP A 145 -6.54 10.03 -17.05
CA ASP A 145 -6.11 10.70 -18.28
C ASP A 145 -4.58 10.68 -18.39
N ALA A 146 -4.10 10.30 -19.56
CA ALA A 146 -2.68 10.18 -19.84
C ALA A 146 -2.35 10.66 -21.26
N VAL A 147 -1.10 11.07 -21.45
CA VAL A 147 -0.55 11.39 -22.78
C VAL A 147 0.68 10.54 -23.04
N PHE A 148 0.71 9.88 -24.20
CA PHE A 148 1.86 9.09 -24.62
C PHE A 148 3.03 10.02 -24.98
N THR A 149 4.24 9.71 -24.49
CA THR A 149 5.41 10.58 -24.72
C THR A 149 6.10 10.33 -26.05
N GLY A 150 5.77 9.23 -26.75
CA GLY A 150 6.48 8.81 -27.96
C GLY A 150 7.68 7.92 -27.67
N SER A 151 8.07 7.80 -26.40
CA SER A 151 9.23 7.02 -25.97
C SER A 151 8.81 5.69 -25.34
N TYR A 152 9.76 4.76 -25.35
CA TYR A 152 9.62 3.45 -24.73
C TYR A 152 10.79 3.21 -23.77
N ALA A 153 10.49 2.64 -22.61
CA ALA A 153 11.48 2.04 -21.73
C ALA A 153 11.70 0.58 -22.12
N THR A 154 12.90 0.05 -21.90
CA THR A 154 13.15 -1.38 -22.11
C THR A 154 12.85 -2.14 -20.83
N HIS A 155 11.96 -3.13 -20.86
CA HIS A 155 11.70 -3.97 -19.70
C HIS A 155 13.01 -4.66 -19.26
N PRO A 156 13.48 -4.50 -18.01
CA PRO A 156 14.80 -5.02 -17.60
C PRO A 156 14.93 -6.54 -17.78
N ILE A 157 13.91 -7.32 -17.39
CA ILE A 157 13.89 -8.78 -17.53
C ILE A 157 13.45 -9.23 -18.94
N THR A 158 12.23 -8.91 -19.38
CA THR A 158 11.67 -9.45 -20.64
C THR A 158 12.26 -8.82 -21.90
N LYS A 159 12.94 -7.67 -21.78
CA LYS A 159 13.45 -6.84 -22.89
C LYS A 159 12.36 -6.28 -23.82
N GLU A 160 11.09 -6.47 -23.48
CA GLU A 160 9.95 -5.91 -24.20
C GLU A 160 9.93 -4.38 -24.07
N ALA A 161 9.40 -3.68 -25.09
CA ALA A 161 9.24 -2.24 -25.06
C ALA A 161 8.03 -1.85 -24.21
N LEU A 162 8.24 -1.00 -23.21
CA LEU A 162 7.20 -0.45 -22.33
C LEU A 162 6.90 0.99 -22.74
N PRO A 163 5.70 1.30 -23.28
CA PRO A 163 5.34 2.66 -23.63
C PRO A 163 5.32 3.57 -22.39
N ILE A 164 5.83 4.78 -22.55
CA ILE A 164 5.90 5.77 -21.49
C ILE A 164 4.75 6.77 -21.63
N TYR A 165 4.01 6.96 -20.55
CA TYR A 165 2.90 7.90 -20.45
C TYR A 165 3.18 8.97 -19.40
N ILE A 166 2.63 10.15 -19.59
CA ILE A 166 2.56 11.19 -18.57
C ILE A 166 1.15 11.19 -18.02
N SER A 167 1.01 11.03 -16.71
CA SER A 167 -0.26 11.13 -16.02
C SER A 167 -0.05 11.49 -14.56
N ASP A 168 -1.03 12.19 -14.00
CA ASP A 168 -1.11 12.47 -12.57
C ASP A 168 -1.29 11.19 -11.73
N TYR A 169 -1.64 10.08 -12.39
CA TYR A 169 -1.67 8.73 -11.83
C TYR A 169 -0.31 8.26 -11.26
N ALA A 170 0.81 8.83 -11.68
CA ALA A 170 2.14 8.42 -11.19
C ALA A 170 2.40 8.77 -9.70
N LEU A 171 1.63 9.69 -9.11
CA LEU A 171 1.90 10.30 -7.79
C LEU A 171 1.24 9.54 -6.62
N GLU A 172 1.53 8.26 -6.40
CA GLU A 172 0.85 7.54 -5.29
C GLU A 172 1.70 6.52 -4.53
N SER A 173 3.01 6.67 -4.46
CA SER A 173 3.79 5.95 -3.44
C SER A 173 4.70 6.90 -2.71
N TYR A 174 4.59 6.91 -1.40
CA TYR A 174 5.60 7.47 -0.50
C TYR A 174 6.89 6.63 -0.46
N ASP A 175 7.22 5.93 -1.54
CA ASP A 175 8.56 5.45 -1.74
C ASP A 175 9.38 6.65 -2.22
N LEU A 176 10.12 7.24 -1.28
CA LEU A 176 11.06 8.35 -1.44
C LEU A 176 12.19 8.09 -2.46
N ARG A 177 12.04 7.10 -3.35
CA ARG A 177 13.03 6.66 -4.33
C ARG A 177 12.58 6.75 -5.79
N THR A 178 11.26 6.84 -6.07
CA THR A 178 10.72 7.05 -7.44
C THR A 178 9.42 7.84 -7.45
N LEU A 179 9.34 8.96 -6.72
CA LEU A 179 8.16 9.88 -6.64
C LEU A 179 7.58 10.36 -7.97
N HIS A 180 8.22 10.01 -9.09
CA HIS A 180 7.86 10.47 -10.43
C HIS A 180 7.68 9.34 -11.43
N VAL A 181 7.83 8.06 -11.06
CA VAL A 181 7.82 6.95 -12.03
C VAL A 181 7.13 5.73 -11.46
N ARG A 182 6.15 5.20 -12.19
CA ARG A 182 5.42 3.99 -11.89
C ARG A 182 5.58 2.96 -13.00
N MET A 183 5.97 1.75 -12.64
CA MET A 183 5.92 0.58 -13.53
C MET A 183 4.54 -0.06 -13.39
N GLY A 184 3.75 -0.05 -14.45
CA GLY A 184 2.37 -0.51 -14.41
C GLY A 184 2.26 -2.01 -14.59
N ILE A 185 1.66 -2.71 -13.60
CA ILE A 185 1.44 -4.16 -13.61
C ILE A 185 -0.07 -4.44 -13.48
N PRO A 186 -0.86 -4.24 -14.56
CA PRO A 186 -2.32 -4.11 -14.46
C PRO A 186 -3.03 -5.34 -13.91
N ALA A 187 -2.56 -6.53 -14.25
CA ALA A 187 -3.24 -7.75 -13.84
C ALA A 187 -3.19 -8.01 -12.32
N HIS A 188 -2.27 -7.37 -11.59
CA HIS A 188 -2.01 -7.63 -10.17
C HIS A 188 -2.04 -6.36 -9.31
N ASN A 189 -2.52 -5.25 -9.86
CA ASN A 189 -2.68 -3.99 -9.15
C ASN A 189 -3.98 -3.30 -9.60
N PRO A 190 -4.96 -3.04 -8.71
CA PRO A 190 -6.25 -2.51 -9.10
C PRO A 190 -6.20 -1.14 -9.77
N ARG A 191 -5.24 -0.31 -9.37
CA ARG A 191 -5.08 1.01 -9.96
C ARG A 191 -4.46 0.93 -11.34
N ASP A 192 -3.44 0.09 -11.52
CA ASP A 192 -2.84 -0.14 -12.84
C ASP A 192 -3.88 -0.76 -13.78
N PHE A 193 -4.76 -1.63 -13.25
CA PHE A 193 -5.89 -2.20 -13.99
C PHE A 193 -6.86 -1.12 -14.48
N ALA A 194 -7.32 -0.25 -13.59
CA ALA A 194 -8.24 0.83 -13.93
C ALA A 194 -7.62 1.81 -14.93
N PHE A 195 -6.35 2.18 -14.74
CA PHE A 195 -5.60 3.02 -15.68
C PHE A 195 -5.44 2.34 -17.05
N ALA A 196 -5.10 1.05 -17.07
CA ALA A 196 -4.95 0.28 -18.30
C ALA A 196 -6.28 0.17 -19.07
N LYS A 197 -7.39 -0.09 -18.38
CA LYS A 197 -8.73 -0.14 -18.99
C LYS A 197 -9.13 1.23 -19.55
N HIS A 198 -8.90 2.32 -18.82
CA HIS A 198 -9.21 3.69 -19.28
C HIS A 198 -8.44 4.07 -20.55
N ASN A 199 -7.16 3.69 -20.62
CA ASN A 199 -6.27 4.05 -21.73
C ASN A 199 -6.10 2.94 -22.78
N ASN A 200 -6.90 1.87 -22.72
CA ASN A 200 -6.81 0.68 -23.60
C ASN A 200 -5.40 0.09 -23.70
N LEU A 201 -4.71 -0.05 -22.56
CA LEU A 201 -3.37 -0.60 -22.48
C LEU A 201 -3.40 -2.12 -22.26
N PRO A 202 -2.36 -2.86 -22.68
CA PRO A 202 -2.28 -4.29 -22.47
C PRO A 202 -2.33 -4.67 -20.98
N ILE A 203 -3.02 -5.76 -20.67
CA ILE A 203 -3.11 -6.34 -19.33
C ILE A 203 -2.56 -7.77 -19.42
N LYS A 204 -1.42 -8.03 -18.76
CA LYS A 204 -0.71 -9.31 -18.82
C LYS A 204 -0.80 -10.03 -17.48
N LEU A 205 -1.56 -11.12 -17.44
CA LEU A 205 -1.66 -11.99 -16.27
C LEU A 205 -0.37 -12.81 -16.12
N VAL A 206 0.26 -12.75 -14.95
CA VAL A 206 1.50 -13.49 -14.64
C VAL A 206 1.41 -14.36 -13.39
N ILE A 207 0.31 -14.30 -12.64
CA ILE A 207 0.00 -15.22 -11.55
C ILE A 207 -1.34 -15.90 -11.82
N ASN A 208 -1.41 -17.21 -11.58
CA ASN A 208 -2.66 -17.96 -11.54
C ASN A 208 -2.62 -18.97 -10.39
N ALA A 209 -3.78 -19.57 -10.12
CA ALA A 209 -3.95 -20.65 -9.18
C ALA A 209 -4.57 -21.87 -9.88
N PRO A 210 -4.43 -23.09 -9.31
CA PRO A 210 -5.20 -24.24 -9.77
C PRO A 210 -6.70 -24.00 -9.56
N ASP A 211 -7.55 -24.71 -10.31
CA ASP A 211 -9.02 -24.60 -10.17
C ASP A 211 -9.53 -25.02 -8.79
N HIS A 212 -8.71 -25.79 -8.06
CA HIS A 212 -9.06 -26.31 -6.75
C HIS A 212 -7.83 -26.48 -5.85
N LEU A 213 -8.06 -26.36 -4.55
CA LEU A 213 -7.13 -26.72 -3.50
C LEU A 213 -7.56 -28.04 -2.86
N MET A 214 -6.57 -28.79 -2.37
CA MET A 214 -6.82 -29.98 -1.55
C MET A 214 -6.61 -29.59 -0.09
N VAL A 215 -7.70 -29.54 0.69
CA VAL A 215 -7.67 -29.23 2.12
C VAL A 215 -8.22 -30.44 2.86
N ASN A 216 -7.39 -31.08 3.71
CA ASN A 216 -7.75 -32.30 4.45
C ASN A 216 -8.34 -33.42 3.58
N GLY A 217 -7.82 -33.58 2.35
CA GLY A 217 -8.29 -34.57 1.38
C GLY A 217 -9.59 -34.19 0.65
N GLN A 218 -10.16 -33.02 0.91
CA GLN A 218 -11.32 -32.49 0.20
C GLN A 218 -10.91 -31.49 -0.87
N LYS A 219 -11.59 -31.56 -2.02
CA LYS A 219 -11.42 -30.63 -3.14
C LYS A 219 -12.24 -29.37 -2.88
N ILE A 220 -11.57 -28.24 -2.72
CA ILE A 220 -12.20 -26.93 -2.54
C ILE A 220 -11.95 -26.12 -3.80
N THR A 221 -13.02 -25.77 -4.53
CA THR A 221 -12.92 -24.84 -5.66
C THR A 221 -12.47 -23.47 -5.16
N ILE A 222 -11.48 -22.90 -5.83
CA ILE A 222 -10.99 -21.56 -5.50
C ILE A 222 -11.22 -20.58 -6.63
N GLN A 223 -11.21 -19.30 -6.28
CA GLN A 223 -11.35 -18.22 -7.25
C GLN A 223 -10.05 -18.10 -8.05
N THR A 224 -10.13 -18.43 -9.34
CA THR A 224 -9.08 -18.20 -10.34
C THR A 224 -9.30 -16.87 -11.06
N ALA A 225 -8.31 -16.42 -11.82
CA ALA A 225 -8.42 -15.21 -12.62
C ALA A 225 -9.60 -15.31 -13.61
N GLN A 226 -10.51 -14.34 -13.57
CA GLN A 226 -11.71 -14.34 -14.41
C GLN A 226 -11.40 -13.70 -15.76
N ILE A 227 -11.62 -14.45 -16.84
CA ILE A 227 -11.39 -14.03 -18.21
C ILE A 227 -12.73 -13.97 -18.94
N ASP A 228 -13.00 -12.87 -19.64
CA ASP A 228 -14.22 -12.72 -20.43
C ASP A 228 -14.15 -13.50 -21.76
N ALA A 229 -15.26 -13.48 -22.51
CA ALA A 229 -15.36 -14.17 -23.80
C ALA A 229 -14.36 -13.66 -24.86
N SER A 230 -13.77 -12.47 -24.68
CA SER A 230 -12.76 -11.92 -25.57
C SER A 230 -11.33 -12.34 -25.20
N GLY A 231 -11.15 -13.05 -24.08
CA GLY A 231 -9.83 -13.40 -23.55
C GLY A 231 -9.23 -12.30 -22.65
N ALA A 232 -10.00 -11.27 -22.30
CA ALA A 232 -9.52 -10.18 -21.45
C ALA A 232 -9.82 -10.45 -19.97
N LEU A 233 -8.89 -10.03 -19.11
CA LEU A 233 -9.07 -10.12 -17.66
C LEU A 233 -10.22 -9.19 -17.23
N VAL A 234 -11.17 -9.73 -16.46
CA VAL A 234 -12.38 -9.04 -15.97
C VAL A 234 -12.04 -8.11 -14.80
N GLU A 235 -11.21 -8.58 -13.87
CA GLU A 235 -10.81 -7.88 -12.65
C GLU A 235 -9.34 -8.19 -12.31
N PRO A 236 -8.62 -7.30 -11.60
CA PRO A 236 -7.26 -7.58 -11.15
C PRO A 236 -7.21 -8.85 -10.28
N TYR A 237 -6.25 -9.73 -10.55
CA TYR A 237 -6.04 -10.95 -9.78
C TYR A 237 -5.05 -10.72 -8.63
N LEU A 238 -5.58 -10.63 -7.41
CA LEU A 238 -4.81 -10.30 -6.20
C LEU A 238 -4.60 -11.49 -5.25
N LYS A 239 -5.02 -12.69 -5.64
CA LYS A 239 -4.99 -13.86 -4.74
C LYS A 239 -3.57 -14.45 -4.66
N GLU A 240 -3.21 -14.87 -3.45
CA GLU A 240 -1.89 -15.42 -3.11
C GLU A 240 -2.04 -16.75 -2.36
N TYR A 241 -2.70 -17.72 -2.97
CA TYR A 241 -2.70 -19.08 -2.45
C TYR A 241 -1.29 -19.66 -2.50
N LYS A 242 -0.97 -20.58 -1.59
CA LYS A 242 0.35 -21.25 -1.58
C LYS A 242 0.61 -22.00 -2.90
N GLU A 243 -0.46 -22.46 -3.51
CA GLU A 243 -0.50 -23.21 -4.76
C GLU A 243 -0.51 -22.29 -6.00
N CYS A 244 -0.48 -20.96 -5.83
CA CYS A 244 -0.31 -20.04 -6.94
C CYS A 244 1.07 -20.22 -7.60
N PHE A 245 1.10 -20.06 -8.93
CA PHE A 245 2.30 -20.19 -9.74
C PHE A 245 2.37 -19.10 -10.81
N LEU A 246 3.58 -18.87 -11.32
CA LEU A 246 3.82 -17.87 -12.36
C LEU A 246 3.49 -18.39 -13.76
N LEU A 247 2.91 -17.52 -14.57
CA LEU A 247 2.65 -17.68 -16.01
C LEU A 247 3.37 -16.55 -16.76
N ASN A 248 3.58 -16.72 -18.06
CA ASN A 248 4.02 -15.65 -18.96
C ASN A 248 5.27 -14.89 -18.46
N SER A 249 6.15 -15.57 -17.72
CA SER A 249 7.26 -14.98 -16.97
C SER A 249 8.61 -15.55 -17.41
N GLY A 250 8.71 -16.00 -18.65
CA GLY A 250 9.94 -16.55 -19.23
C GLY A 250 10.48 -17.72 -18.41
N GLN A 251 11.74 -17.62 -17.99
CA GLN A 251 12.43 -18.64 -17.18
C GLN A 251 11.85 -18.85 -15.77
N PHE A 252 10.94 -17.97 -15.32
CA PHE A 252 10.28 -18.06 -14.02
C PHE A 252 8.88 -18.69 -14.10
N THR A 253 8.43 -19.07 -15.30
CA THR A 253 7.14 -19.74 -15.50
C THR A 253 7.09 -21.08 -14.74
N ASN A 254 5.93 -21.41 -14.16
CA ASN A 254 5.65 -22.56 -13.30
C ASN A 254 6.31 -22.56 -11.91
N LEU A 255 7.05 -21.52 -11.54
CA LEU A 255 7.54 -21.38 -10.17
C LEU A 255 6.42 -20.95 -9.23
N GLY A 256 6.47 -21.42 -7.99
CA GLY A 256 5.61 -20.91 -6.92
C GLY A 256 5.96 -19.46 -6.56
N ILE A 257 5.01 -18.72 -5.98
CA ILE A 257 5.15 -17.28 -5.67
C ILE A 257 6.44 -16.96 -4.90
N GLN A 258 6.68 -17.64 -3.78
CA GLN A 258 7.85 -17.37 -2.93
C GLN A 258 9.17 -17.72 -3.65
N GLU A 259 9.20 -18.87 -4.33
CA GLU A 259 10.39 -19.29 -5.08
C GLU A 259 10.69 -18.30 -6.23
N ALA A 260 9.66 -17.85 -6.94
CA ALA A 260 9.80 -16.85 -8.00
C ALA A 260 10.30 -15.52 -7.46
N HIS A 261 9.76 -15.05 -6.35
CA HIS A 261 10.18 -13.82 -5.69
C HIS A 261 11.69 -13.82 -5.41
N GLU A 262 12.18 -14.87 -4.73
CA GLU A 262 13.61 -15.03 -4.40
C GLU A 262 14.49 -15.14 -5.65
N LYS A 263 14.08 -15.96 -6.65
CA LYS A 263 14.84 -16.14 -7.88
C LYS A 263 14.90 -14.89 -8.75
N ILE A 264 13.82 -14.11 -8.80
CA ILE A 264 13.77 -12.86 -9.57
C ILE A 264 14.71 -11.83 -8.94
N ILE A 265 14.66 -11.65 -7.61
CA ILE A 265 15.61 -10.76 -6.90
C ILE A 265 17.05 -11.14 -7.21
N LYS A 266 17.38 -12.42 -7.05
CA LYS A 266 18.74 -12.91 -7.32
C LYS A 266 19.15 -12.67 -8.78
N TYR A 267 18.25 -12.94 -9.73
CA TYR A 267 18.52 -12.74 -11.14
C TYR A 267 18.79 -11.26 -11.48
N ILE A 268 18.00 -10.33 -10.98
CA ILE A 268 18.20 -8.90 -11.29
C ILE A 268 19.51 -8.37 -10.70
N GLU A 269 19.93 -8.86 -9.54
CA GLU A 269 21.19 -8.49 -8.90
C GLU A 269 22.39 -9.05 -9.65
N GLU A 270 22.37 -10.35 -10.00
CA GLU A 270 23.42 -11.01 -10.77
C GLU A 270 23.63 -10.36 -12.15
N GLN A 271 22.53 -9.88 -12.76
CA GLN A 271 22.58 -9.21 -14.05
C GLN A 271 22.82 -7.69 -13.96
N ASN A 272 23.02 -7.13 -12.76
CA ASN A 272 23.17 -5.69 -12.52
C ASN A 272 22.01 -4.84 -13.09
N MET A 273 20.80 -5.41 -13.13
CA MET A 273 19.59 -4.75 -13.63
C MET A 273 18.80 -4.08 -12.51
N GLY A 274 19.15 -4.33 -11.25
CA GLY A 274 18.44 -3.84 -10.10
C GLY A 274 18.98 -4.43 -8.79
N PHE A 275 18.29 -4.14 -7.70
CA PHE A 275 18.63 -4.65 -6.37
C PHE A 275 17.38 -4.80 -5.49
N LEU A 276 17.45 -5.71 -4.52
CA LEU A 276 16.46 -5.77 -3.44
C LEU A 276 16.55 -4.49 -2.61
N CYS A 277 15.39 -3.91 -2.37
CA CYS A 277 15.24 -2.62 -1.75
C CYS A 277 14.31 -2.76 -0.54
N GLU A 278 14.84 -2.54 0.65
CA GLU A 278 14.07 -2.50 1.89
C GLU A 278 14.31 -1.13 2.52
N ASP A 279 13.27 -0.30 2.64
CA ASP A 279 13.33 0.90 3.48
C ASP A 279 12.27 0.85 4.55
N LEU A 280 12.54 1.67 5.57
CA LEU A 280 11.54 2.08 6.54
C LEU A 280 10.65 3.14 5.90
N LEU A 281 9.34 2.98 6.04
CA LEU A 281 8.39 3.98 5.64
C LEU A 281 8.43 5.15 6.63
N GLN A 282 9.19 6.17 6.27
CA GLN A 282 9.49 7.38 7.02
C GLN A 282 9.49 8.56 6.08
N TYR A 283 9.25 9.75 6.63
CA TYR A 283 8.90 10.93 5.87
C TYR A 283 9.92 12.05 5.93
N GLU A 284 10.39 12.51 4.77
CA GLU A 284 11.32 13.64 4.71
C GLU A 284 10.63 14.94 5.08
N TYR A 285 11.15 15.61 6.11
CA TYR A 285 10.77 16.96 6.51
C TYR A 285 12.03 17.71 6.95
N ASP A 286 12.29 18.88 6.35
CA ASP A 286 13.46 19.71 6.66
C ASP A 286 14.82 18.95 6.51
N GLY A 287 14.90 18.05 5.51
CA GLY A 287 16.10 17.27 5.20
C GLY A 287 16.36 16.07 6.12
N GLN A 288 15.40 15.71 6.99
CA GLN A 288 15.48 14.56 7.90
C GLN A 288 14.28 13.63 7.72
N MET A 289 14.49 12.34 7.99
CA MET A 289 13.45 11.31 7.90
C MET A 289 12.72 11.17 9.22
N HIS A 290 11.40 11.22 9.20
CA HIS A 290 10.55 11.25 10.39
C HIS A 290 9.44 10.20 10.33
N SER A 291 9.10 9.60 11.47
CA SER A 291 7.86 8.83 11.60
C SER A 291 6.64 9.76 11.66
N ILE A 292 5.43 9.23 11.40
CA ILE A 292 4.17 9.96 11.62
C ILE A 292 4.09 10.47 13.07
N ARG A 293 4.53 9.65 14.04
CA ARG A 293 4.59 10.05 15.46
C ARG A 293 5.46 11.29 15.66
N SER A 294 6.68 11.29 15.14
CA SER A 294 7.57 12.46 15.30
C SER A 294 7.05 13.69 14.56
N LEU A 295 6.41 13.51 13.39
CA LEU A 295 5.81 14.61 12.65
C LEU A 295 4.61 15.22 13.38
N ALA A 296 3.81 14.40 14.08
CA ALA A 296 2.72 14.90 14.93
C ALA A 296 3.26 15.80 16.06
N HIS A 297 4.36 15.40 16.70
CA HIS A 297 5.02 16.24 17.71
C HIS A 297 5.65 17.51 17.12
N ILE A 298 6.23 17.44 15.92
CA ILE A 298 6.73 18.63 15.21
C ILE A 298 5.58 19.60 14.91
N GLN A 299 4.45 19.11 14.39
CA GLN A 299 3.29 19.94 14.11
C GLN A 299 2.77 20.62 15.39
N GLU A 300 2.70 19.89 16.50
CA GLU A 300 2.28 20.41 17.80
C GLU A 300 3.21 21.53 18.28
N TYR A 301 4.52 21.31 18.20
CA TYR A 301 5.52 22.32 18.53
C TYR A 301 5.37 23.60 17.69
N LEU A 302 5.17 23.46 16.36
CA LEU A 302 4.98 24.61 15.48
C LEU A 302 3.72 25.41 15.82
N GLU A 303 2.62 24.72 16.14
CA GLU A 303 1.36 25.34 16.54
C GLU A 303 1.51 26.14 17.84
N GLU A 304 2.20 25.58 18.84
CA GLU A 304 2.47 26.23 20.13
C GLU A 304 3.40 27.45 20.00
N HIS A 305 4.38 27.40 19.11
CA HIS A 305 5.41 28.44 18.94
C HIS A 305 5.15 29.34 17.72
N LYS A 306 3.91 29.36 17.20
CA LYS A 306 3.54 30.11 15.98
C LYS A 306 3.91 31.59 16.03
N HIS A 307 3.85 32.19 17.22
CA HIS A 307 4.19 33.61 17.42
C HIS A 307 5.69 33.91 17.31
N GLU A 308 6.56 32.91 17.54
CA GLU A 308 8.02 33.05 17.52
C GLU A 308 8.63 32.78 16.14
N ILE A 309 7.99 31.90 15.35
CA ILE A 309 8.50 31.41 14.05
C ILE A 309 8.31 32.44 12.91
N GLY A 310 7.39 33.39 13.09
CA GLY A 310 6.97 34.33 12.05
C GLY A 310 5.95 33.72 11.08
N PRO A 311 5.01 34.53 10.53
CA PRO A 311 3.85 34.04 9.79
C PRO A 311 4.22 33.30 8.50
N ASP A 312 5.21 33.80 7.75
CA ASP A 312 5.60 33.23 6.46
C ASP A 312 6.29 31.88 6.62
N THR A 313 7.25 31.78 7.54
CA THR A 313 7.94 30.54 7.87
C THR A 313 6.98 29.49 8.44
N PHE A 314 6.04 29.91 9.29
CA PHE A 314 5.00 29.03 9.83
C PHE A 314 4.12 28.48 8.70
N ALA A 315 3.65 29.34 7.79
CA ALA A 315 2.84 28.92 6.65
C ALA A 315 3.59 27.94 5.74
N GLN A 316 4.87 28.20 5.46
CA GLN A 316 5.71 27.30 4.66
C GLN A 316 5.87 25.92 5.33
N LYS A 317 6.21 25.89 6.62
CA LYS A 317 6.41 24.65 7.38
C LYS A 317 5.12 23.83 7.49
N MET A 318 3.99 24.49 7.76
CA MET A 318 2.68 23.82 7.77
C MET A 318 2.26 23.33 6.39
N GLY A 319 2.61 24.06 5.32
CA GLY A 319 2.40 23.61 3.94
C GLY A 319 3.12 22.29 3.64
N ALA A 320 4.40 22.18 4.02
CA ALA A 320 5.16 20.94 3.85
C ALA A 320 4.56 19.77 4.66
N LEU A 321 4.12 20.00 5.90
CA LEU A 321 3.43 18.97 6.68
C LEU A 321 2.09 18.55 6.06
N GLN A 322 1.39 19.47 5.40
CA GLN A 322 0.14 19.16 4.69
C GLN A 322 0.39 18.27 3.47
N ASP A 323 1.48 18.48 2.74
CA ASP A 323 1.88 17.61 1.63
C ASP A 323 2.25 16.22 2.14
N ILE A 324 3.00 16.14 3.24
CA ILE A 324 3.36 14.89 3.93
C ILE A 324 2.12 14.13 4.41
N LEU A 325 1.16 14.84 5.02
CA LEU A 325 -0.09 14.24 5.51
C LEU A 325 -0.78 13.43 4.40
N PHE A 326 -0.86 14.02 3.20
CA PHE A 326 -1.54 13.38 2.10
C PHE A 326 -0.94 12.00 1.79
N TYR A 327 0.39 11.92 1.68
CA TYR A 327 1.07 10.65 1.45
C TYR A 327 0.85 9.66 2.60
N ALA A 328 0.89 10.14 3.84
CA ALA A 328 0.70 9.30 5.01
C ALA A 328 -0.73 8.73 5.10
N GLN A 329 -1.74 9.50 4.70
CA GLN A 329 -3.11 9.02 4.57
C GLN A 329 -3.22 7.93 3.50
N HIS A 330 -2.54 8.12 2.38
CA HIS A 330 -2.53 7.16 1.29
C HIS A 330 -1.89 5.82 1.70
N ASP A 331 -0.72 5.86 2.35
CA ASP A 331 -0.03 4.67 2.84
C ASP A 331 -0.87 3.93 3.88
N PHE A 332 -1.50 4.68 4.79
CA PHE A 332 -2.46 4.12 5.74
C PHE A 332 -3.60 3.37 5.03
N LEU A 333 -4.27 4.02 4.06
CA LEU A 333 -5.37 3.42 3.31
C LEU A 333 -4.92 2.15 2.58
N CYS A 334 -3.74 2.14 1.97
CA CYS A 334 -3.19 0.94 1.33
C CYS A 334 -2.99 -0.23 2.31
N LEU A 335 -2.60 0.06 3.56
CA LEU A 335 -2.41 -0.97 4.58
C LEU A 335 -3.73 -1.54 5.10
N VAL A 336 -4.80 -0.74 5.11
CA VAL A 336 -6.12 -1.14 5.64
C VAL A 336 -7.13 -1.54 4.57
N ASP A 337 -6.88 -1.29 3.29
CA ASP A 337 -7.84 -1.48 2.19
C ASP A 337 -8.52 -2.86 2.21
N ASN A 338 -7.71 -3.92 2.28
CA ASN A 338 -8.24 -5.29 2.39
C ASN A 338 -9.08 -5.47 3.65
N PHE A 339 -8.68 -4.91 4.79
CA PHE A 339 -9.46 -4.99 6.02
C PHE A 339 -10.79 -4.24 5.91
N LEU A 340 -10.80 -3.04 5.33
CA LEU A 340 -12.02 -2.24 5.12
C LEU A 340 -13.04 -2.99 4.26
N HIS A 341 -12.59 -3.61 3.16
CA HIS A 341 -13.46 -4.41 2.29
C HIS A 341 -14.18 -5.55 3.03
N HIS A 342 -13.53 -6.20 4.01
CA HIS A 342 -14.15 -7.28 4.79
C HIS A 342 -15.11 -6.72 5.85
N VAL A 343 -14.73 -5.63 6.51
CA VAL A 343 -15.49 -5.01 7.61
C VAL A 343 -16.74 -4.28 7.11
N HIS A 344 -16.75 -3.79 5.87
CA HIS A 344 -17.87 -3.05 5.29
C HIS A 344 -19.22 -3.79 5.44
N SER A 345 -19.22 -5.11 5.24
CA SER A 345 -20.41 -5.97 5.41
C SER A 345 -20.94 -6.08 6.86
N GLN A 346 -20.15 -5.64 7.85
CA GLN A 346 -20.44 -5.74 9.29
C GLN A 346 -20.37 -4.38 10.00
N LYS A 347 -20.56 -3.28 9.26
CA LYS A 347 -20.35 -1.91 9.76
C LYS A 347 -21.13 -1.59 11.04
N LYS A 348 -22.39 -2.05 11.15
CA LYS A 348 -23.20 -1.84 12.36
C LYS A 348 -22.56 -2.46 13.61
N LEU A 349 -22.12 -3.71 13.51
CA LEU A 349 -21.41 -4.39 14.60
C LEU A 349 -20.11 -3.63 14.91
N MET A 350 -19.33 -3.28 13.89
CA MET A 350 -18.07 -2.58 14.07
C MET A 350 -18.24 -1.22 14.77
N SER A 351 -19.27 -0.45 14.41
CA SER A 351 -19.60 0.84 15.02
C SER A 351 -19.97 0.71 16.50
N GLU A 352 -20.75 -0.30 16.87
CA GLU A 352 -21.06 -0.59 18.28
C GLU A 352 -19.81 -0.95 19.09
N LEU A 353 -18.91 -1.76 18.52
CA LEU A 353 -17.67 -2.16 19.17
C LEU A 353 -16.67 -1.01 19.31
N ILE A 354 -16.56 -0.17 18.28
CA ILE A 354 -15.77 1.07 18.31
C ILE A 354 -16.31 1.99 19.41
N THR A 355 -17.63 2.15 19.51
CA THR A 355 -18.29 2.96 20.54
C THR A 355 -17.95 2.44 21.95
N GLU A 356 -18.08 1.13 22.18
CA GLU A 356 -17.74 0.53 23.46
C GLU A 356 -16.25 0.73 23.83
N SER A 357 -15.34 0.49 22.88
CA SER A 357 -13.90 0.66 23.09
C SER A 357 -13.55 2.12 23.45
N CYS A 358 -14.07 3.10 22.71
CA CYS A 358 -13.83 4.51 22.99
C CYS A 358 -14.40 4.96 24.34
N GLN A 359 -15.58 4.47 24.73
CA GLN A 359 -16.14 4.73 26.06
C GLN A 359 -15.23 4.18 27.16
N LYS A 360 -14.81 2.92 27.05
CA LYS A 360 -13.92 2.27 28.04
C LYS A 360 -12.52 2.91 28.08
N ARG A 361 -12.06 3.52 26.98
CA ARG A 361 -10.78 4.23 26.88
C ARG A 361 -10.86 5.73 27.22
N ASN A 362 -12.05 6.24 27.55
CA ASN A 362 -12.30 7.67 27.79
C ASN A 362 -11.85 8.56 26.61
N THR A 363 -12.13 8.12 25.38
CA THR A 363 -11.84 8.85 24.13
C THR A 363 -13.13 9.21 23.37
N PRO A 364 -14.06 9.99 23.97
CA PRO A 364 -15.36 10.28 23.36
C PRO A 364 -15.28 11.13 22.08
N ASN A 365 -14.17 11.83 21.87
CA ASN A 365 -13.92 12.68 20.69
C ASN A 365 -13.00 12.00 19.67
N SER A 366 -12.87 10.66 19.73
CA SER A 366 -12.03 9.93 18.79
C SER A 366 -12.52 10.13 17.35
N TYR A 367 -11.59 10.44 16.45
CA TYR A 367 -11.88 10.49 15.01
C TYR A 367 -12.39 9.15 14.47
N MET A 368 -12.00 8.04 15.12
CA MET A 368 -12.49 6.69 14.79
C MET A 368 -13.99 6.55 15.02
N LEU A 369 -14.56 7.17 16.08
CA LEU A 369 -16.00 7.16 16.33
C LEU A 369 -16.76 7.85 15.20
N ARG A 370 -16.30 9.06 14.84
CA ARG A 370 -16.90 9.84 13.75
C ARG A 370 -16.83 9.07 12.43
N TRP A 371 -15.67 8.51 12.11
CA TRP A 371 -15.46 7.70 10.91
C TRP A 371 -16.38 6.47 10.87
N SER A 372 -16.61 5.79 12.00
CA SER A 372 -17.51 4.63 12.09
C SER A 372 -19.01 4.98 11.98
N SER A 373 -19.37 6.26 12.14
CA SER A 373 -20.76 6.72 12.24
C SER A 373 -21.39 7.18 10.93
N TYR A 374 -20.61 7.27 9.85
CA TYR A 374 -21.13 7.70 8.56
C TYR A 374 -22.05 6.65 7.91
N PRO A 375 -23.08 7.06 7.15
CA PRO A 375 -23.98 6.13 6.49
C PRO A 375 -23.31 5.33 5.37
N ASP A 376 -23.96 4.26 4.91
CA ASP A 376 -23.40 3.23 4.01
C ASP A 376 -23.22 3.69 2.56
N ASP A 377 -23.83 4.81 2.20
CA ASP A 377 -23.80 5.40 0.87
C ASP A 377 -22.53 6.22 0.58
N ILE A 378 -21.69 6.48 1.59
CA ILE A 378 -20.45 7.25 1.47
C ILE A 378 -19.25 6.32 1.63
N LYS A 379 -18.27 6.43 0.71
CA LYS A 379 -17.05 5.63 0.79
C LYS A 379 -16.17 6.08 1.95
N GLU A 380 -15.73 5.12 2.77
CA GLU A 380 -14.99 5.38 4.01
C GLU A 380 -13.63 6.06 3.78
N ASN A 381 -13.03 5.87 2.61
CA ASN A 381 -11.77 6.52 2.22
C ASN A 381 -11.95 8.02 1.95
N GLU A 382 -13.04 8.42 1.28
CA GLU A 382 -13.34 9.82 0.99
C GLU A 382 -13.61 10.59 2.29
N ILE A 383 -14.34 9.99 3.22
CA ILE A 383 -14.56 10.54 4.56
C ILE A 383 -13.24 10.68 5.32
N PHE A 384 -12.41 9.64 5.30
CA PHE A 384 -11.15 9.64 6.02
C PHE A 384 -10.24 10.79 5.55
N GLU A 385 -10.12 10.97 4.23
CA GLU A 385 -9.32 12.05 3.65
C GLU A 385 -9.90 13.44 3.97
N GLN A 386 -11.23 13.57 4.05
CA GLN A 386 -11.91 14.82 4.41
C GLN A 386 -11.79 15.16 5.90
N ASP A 387 -11.93 14.18 6.79
CA ASP A 387 -11.99 14.40 8.23
C ASP A 387 -10.60 14.46 8.88
N ILE A 388 -9.61 13.77 8.33
CA ILE A 388 -8.24 13.78 8.85
C ILE A 388 -7.44 14.87 8.12
N THR A 389 -7.47 16.10 8.63
CA THR A 389 -6.87 17.25 7.94
C THR A 389 -5.49 17.64 8.46
N SER A 390 -4.92 16.92 9.42
CA SER A 390 -3.57 17.18 9.92
C SER A 390 -2.85 15.91 10.39
N ILE A 391 -1.51 15.96 10.48
CA ILE A 391 -0.70 14.82 10.91
C ILE A 391 -1.01 14.44 12.35
N LYS A 392 -1.28 15.42 13.22
CA LYS A 392 -1.76 15.17 14.60
C LYS A 392 -3.04 14.34 14.61
N MET A 393 -4.00 14.67 13.73
CA MET A 393 -5.27 13.94 13.63
C MET A 393 -5.05 12.52 13.09
N LEU A 394 -4.19 12.37 12.07
CA LEU A 394 -3.83 11.06 11.52
C LEU A 394 -3.19 10.17 12.59
N TYR A 395 -2.22 10.72 13.33
CA TYR A 395 -1.58 10.01 14.43
C TYR A 395 -2.57 9.58 15.50
N ALA A 396 -3.46 10.49 15.94
CA ALA A 396 -4.49 10.19 16.94
C ALA A 396 -5.45 9.10 16.45
N PHE A 397 -5.98 9.23 15.22
CA PHE A 397 -6.86 8.24 14.61
C PHE A 397 -6.21 6.85 14.55
N CYS A 398 -5.00 6.77 13.99
CA CYS A 398 -4.29 5.50 13.83
C CYS A 398 -3.94 4.87 15.18
N SER A 399 -3.59 5.68 16.19
CA SER A 399 -3.33 5.22 17.56
C SER A 399 -4.60 4.64 18.19
N ASP A 400 -5.74 5.31 18.05
CA ASP A 400 -7.03 4.80 18.52
C ASP A 400 -7.44 3.50 17.81
N LEU A 401 -7.18 3.41 16.50
CA LEU A 401 -7.44 2.20 15.71
C LEU A 401 -6.56 1.02 16.14
N VAL A 402 -5.25 1.24 16.38
CA VAL A 402 -4.35 0.21 16.91
C VAL A 402 -4.84 -0.30 18.27
N ASN A 403 -5.27 0.61 19.14
CA ASN A 403 -5.85 0.29 20.44
C ASN A 403 -7.14 -0.54 20.31
N PHE A 404 -8.05 -0.11 19.43
CA PHE A 404 -9.31 -0.82 19.17
C PHE A 404 -9.08 -2.23 18.62
N LEU A 405 -8.20 -2.40 17.62
CA LEU A 405 -7.90 -3.73 17.06
C LEU A 405 -7.24 -4.65 18.09
N THR A 406 -6.51 -4.08 19.06
CA THR A 406 -6.00 -4.83 20.22
C THR A 406 -7.13 -5.33 21.10
N ASP A 407 -8.08 -4.46 21.46
CA ASP A 407 -9.24 -4.82 22.29
C ASP A 407 -10.12 -5.85 21.60
N LEU A 408 -10.38 -5.68 20.31
CA LEU A 408 -11.18 -6.59 19.49
C LEU A 408 -10.58 -8.00 19.46
N ALA A 409 -9.28 -8.10 19.16
CA ALA A 409 -8.59 -9.39 19.13
C ALA A 409 -8.58 -10.05 20.52
N HIS A 410 -8.31 -9.30 21.59
CA HIS A 410 -8.33 -9.81 22.95
C HIS A 410 -9.72 -10.29 23.40
N SER A 411 -10.78 -9.71 22.85
CA SER A 411 -12.17 -10.01 23.19
C SER A 411 -12.75 -11.22 22.44
N CYS A 412 -11.99 -11.85 21.55
CA CYS A 412 -12.37 -13.07 20.81
C CYS A 412 -11.52 -14.29 21.25
N PRO A 413 -11.73 -14.83 22.47
CA PRO A 413 -10.90 -15.89 23.01
C PRO A 413 -11.01 -17.22 22.25
N HIS A 414 -12.16 -17.55 21.66
CA HIS A 414 -12.32 -18.80 20.89
C HIS A 414 -11.50 -18.74 19.60
N ALA A 415 -11.59 -17.63 18.88
CA ALA A 415 -10.79 -17.36 17.71
C ALA A 415 -9.28 -17.39 18.00
N LEU A 416 -8.82 -16.73 19.07
CA LEU A 416 -7.41 -16.77 19.50
C LEU A 416 -6.94 -18.18 19.86
N ALA A 417 -7.79 -18.98 20.50
CA ALA A 417 -7.48 -20.37 20.84
C ALA A 417 -7.37 -21.26 19.58
N SER A 418 -8.12 -20.95 18.52
CA SER A 418 -8.06 -21.66 17.24
C SER A 418 -6.72 -21.45 16.51
N ILE A 419 -6.13 -20.26 16.61
CA ILE A 419 -4.81 -19.94 16.03
C ILE A 419 -3.72 -20.80 16.68
N LYS A 420 -3.77 -21.01 18.00
CA LYS A 420 -2.75 -21.81 18.72
C LYS A 420 -2.77 -23.30 18.37
N LYS A 421 -3.85 -23.78 17.73
CA LYS A 421 -4.02 -25.19 17.33
C LYS A 421 -3.64 -25.45 15.87
N GLN A 422 -3.46 -24.40 15.07
CA GLN A 422 -2.98 -24.44 13.68
C GLN A 422 -1.48 -24.15 13.65
#